data_AF-A0A3A4S4S3-F1
#
_entry.id   AF-A0A3A4S4S3-F1
#
_cell.length_a   1.000
_cell.length_b   1.000
_cell.length_c   1.000
_cell.angle_alpha   90.00
_cell.angle_beta   90.00
_cell.angle_gamma   90.00
#
_symmetry.space_group_name_H-M   'P 1'
#
loop_
_entity.id
_entity.type
_entity.pdbx_description
1 polymer ?
#
loop_
_entity_poly.entity_id
_entity_poly.type
_entity_poly.pdbx_seq_one_letter_code
_entity_poly.pdbx_strand_id
1 'polypeptide(L)'
;MKTPKYIDKVRNGELSIETVDNILKHISKYLVMIEMPSDILNLENKLTYHLTSLPIYIVKGHNSWSGIVICFPGKKEDLKTENISTPYIRSILYPMLELSRRVKESEKGRFECIYIVGEYVSEVLLRKFRLLKAITPNLIVLSKNIIPLADSTFAIPTPGKGKMNEDFVQKTLCAKMIVPEGLFIPTRTGDIRLGYIKHEMKAKDGTKEPEKLDILCYDKDNGSLIAFEIKGPACSRVELENLFLQGIEHQMWVEENKRAIKLFHEGPRGKAINSRKRVKLLLGFFGDIVPPLFHDLRDQAEHEDRHLKIEFVRFYFDMFDGLFISRFPEPETVSCLMTLKPQQWGLRGDPYLWEEMFNHLATTKLPDSISGLIEIIEQAFIELTAHPITYGDNIYLEKYSHGGMSSGYIEPRFWGKTVLPLVVERYEKFFRK
;
A
#
# COMPACT_ATOMS: atom_id res chain seq x y z
N MET A 1 -26.93 -16.94 35.84
CA MET A 1 -26.16 -15.75 36.29
C MET A 1 -26.04 -14.80 35.12
N LYS A 2 -26.37 -13.50 35.27
CA LYS A 2 -26.07 -12.50 34.22
C LYS A 2 -24.54 -12.39 34.14
N THR A 3 -23.96 -12.59 32.96
CA THR A 3 -22.54 -12.37 32.70
C THR A 3 -22.16 -10.96 33.19
N PRO A 4 -21.04 -10.79 33.95
CA PRO A 4 -20.60 -9.47 34.39
C PRO A 4 -20.44 -8.55 33.18
N LYS A 5 -20.90 -7.28 33.28
CA LYS A 5 -20.68 -6.32 32.19
C LYS A 5 -19.17 -6.08 32.08
N TYR A 6 -18.66 -5.84 30.87
CA TYR A 6 -17.23 -5.58 30.61
C TYR A 6 -16.59 -4.62 31.62
N ILE A 7 -17.29 -3.54 31.99
CA ILE A 7 -16.80 -2.55 32.96
C ILE A 7 -16.61 -3.08 34.38
N ASP A 8 -17.43 -4.06 34.80
CA ASP A 8 -17.30 -4.68 36.11
C ASP A 8 -16.02 -5.51 36.16
N LYS A 9 -15.72 -6.24 35.08
CA LYS A 9 -14.47 -7.00 34.92
C LYS A 9 -13.24 -6.11 34.90
N VAL A 10 -13.30 -4.96 34.22
CA VAL A 10 -12.23 -3.94 34.23
C VAL A 10 -11.95 -3.52 35.68
N ARG A 11 -12.98 -3.11 36.44
CA ARG A 11 -12.81 -2.64 37.83
C ARG A 11 -12.20 -3.73 38.71
N ASN A 12 -12.69 -4.96 38.56
CA ASN A 12 -12.25 -6.08 39.38
C ASN A 12 -10.85 -6.58 39.00
N GLY A 13 -10.20 -6.01 37.97
CA GLY A 13 -8.87 -6.44 37.52
C GLY A 13 -8.89 -7.82 36.85
N GLU A 14 -10.04 -8.25 36.33
CA GLU A 14 -10.23 -9.60 35.77
C GLU A 14 -9.75 -9.72 34.31
N LEU A 15 -9.45 -8.59 33.66
CA LEU A 15 -9.08 -8.52 32.25
C LEU A 15 -7.56 -8.38 32.07
N SER A 16 -7.02 -9.05 31.04
CA SER A 16 -5.59 -8.95 30.71
C SER A 16 -5.20 -7.55 30.24
N ILE A 17 -4.07 -7.04 30.73
CA ILE A 17 -3.48 -5.77 30.29
C ILE A 17 -2.26 -5.97 29.37
N GLU A 18 -1.84 -7.21 29.13
CA GLU A 18 -0.57 -7.54 28.45
C GLU A 18 -0.39 -6.84 27.10
N THR A 19 -1.40 -6.89 26.22
CA THR A 19 -1.32 -6.23 24.90
C THR A 19 -1.27 -4.71 25.02
N VAL A 20 -2.00 -4.14 25.98
CA VAL A 20 -1.96 -2.70 26.28
C VAL A 20 -0.55 -2.31 26.72
N ASP A 21 0.02 -3.02 27.69
CA ASP A 21 1.37 -2.74 28.21
C ASP A 21 2.43 -2.82 27.12
N ASN A 22 2.35 -3.80 26.22
CA ASN A 22 3.27 -3.91 25.08
C ASN A 22 3.19 -2.70 24.15
N ILE A 23 1.97 -2.20 23.87
CA ILE A 23 1.76 -0.98 23.08
C ILE A 23 2.30 0.24 23.82
N LEU A 24 1.96 0.41 25.10
CA LEU A 24 2.38 1.55 25.91
C LEU A 24 3.91 1.59 26.08
N LYS A 25 4.55 0.43 26.28
CA LYS A 25 6.01 0.28 26.32
C LYS A 25 6.68 0.71 25.02
N HIS A 26 6.03 0.51 23.87
CA HIS A 26 6.56 1.02 22.61
C HIS A 26 6.40 2.54 22.51
N ILE A 27 5.23 3.08 22.85
CA ILE A 27 4.97 4.52 22.85
C ILE A 27 5.95 5.27 23.76
N SER A 28 6.26 4.70 24.92
CA SER A 28 7.15 5.31 25.92
C SER A 28 8.61 5.46 25.45
N LYS A 29 9.00 4.78 24.37
CA LYS A 29 10.31 5.02 23.70
C LYS A 29 10.40 6.42 23.08
N TYR A 30 9.27 7.03 22.72
CA TYR A 30 9.22 8.29 21.98
C TYR A 30 8.50 9.42 22.71
N LEU A 31 7.57 9.09 23.61
CA LEU A 31 6.72 10.03 24.33
C LEU A 31 6.79 9.74 25.82
N VAL A 32 6.81 10.80 26.63
CA VAL A 32 6.72 10.68 28.09
C VAL A 32 5.28 10.35 28.45
N MET A 33 5.08 9.26 29.20
CA MET A 33 3.77 8.81 29.64
C MET A 33 3.59 9.11 31.13
N ILE A 34 2.44 9.67 31.48
CA ILE A 34 2.09 10.07 32.84
C ILE A 34 0.69 9.53 33.11
N GLU A 35 0.48 8.89 34.26
CA GLU A 35 -0.86 8.48 34.68
C GLU A 35 -1.78 9.71 34.81
N MET A 36 -3.05 9.57 34.44
CA MET A 36 -3.98 10.70 34.45
C MET A 36 -4.16 11.25 35.88
N PRO A 37 -3.85 12.54 36.14
CA PRO A 37 -4.02 13.14 37.45
C PRO A 37 -5.48 13.11 37.95
N SER A 38 -5.67 12.77 39.23
CA SER A 38 -7.00 12.61 39.82
C SER A 38 -7.81 13.92 39.89
N ASP A 39 -7.15 15.07 39.98
CA ASP A 39 -7.76 16.40 39.95
C ASP A 39 -8.40 16.70 38.58
N ILE A 40 -7.79 16.25 37.48
CA ILE A 40 -8.35 16.37 36.14
C ILE A 40 -9.57 15.44 35.97
N LEU A 41 -9.49 14.22 36.50
CA LEU A 41 -10.57 13.23 36.45
C LEU A 41 -11.81 13.66 37.26
N ASN A 42 -11.60 14.20 38.46
CA ASN A 42 -12.69 14.50 39.39
C ASN A 42 -13.31 15.90 39.20
N LEU A 43 -12.84 16.69 38.22
CA LEU A 43 -13.35 18.03 37.97
C LEU A 43 -14.85 18.00 37.57
N GLU A 44 -15.70 18.74 38.28
CA GLU A 44 -17.10 19.04 37.93
C GLU A 44 -18.08 17.85 37.73
N ASN A 45 -17.79 16.63 38.18
CA ASN A 45 -18.69 15.44 38.09
C ASN A 45 -19.21 15.07 36.68
N LYS A 46 -18.63 15.61 35.59
CA LYS A 46 -19.09 15.34 34.22
C LYS A 46 -18.53 14.05 33.60
N LEU A 47 -17.47 13.49 34.17
CA LEU A 47 -16.91 12.22 33.68
C LEU A 47 -17.71 11.05 34.25
N THR A 48 -18.11 10.12 33.37
CA THR A 48 -18.85 8.94 33.79
C THR A 48 -17.91 7.95 34.45
N TYR A 49 -18.41 7.24 35.48
CA TYR A 49 -17.72 6.09 36.08
C TYR A 49 -17.26 5.06 35.04
N HIS A 50 -17.99 4.96 33.92
CA HIS A 50 -17.67 4.10 32.79
C HIS A 50 -16.35 4.44 32.09
N LEU A 51 -15.97 5.71 32.03
CA LEU A 51 -14.68 6.13 31.48
C LEU A 51 -13.58 6.03 32.55
N THR A 52 -13.83 6.54 33.76
CA THR A 52 -12.80 6.65 34.81
C THR A 52 -12.35 5.30 35.38
N SER A 53 -13.08 4.22 35.12
CA SER A 53 -12.63 2.86 35.45
C SER A 53 -11.59 2.30 34.48
N LEU A 54 -11.41 2.91 33.29
CA LEU A 54 -10.38 2.48 32.34
C LEU A 54 -9.01 3.04 32.75
N PRO A 55 -7.90 2.35 32.42
CA PRO A 55 -6.57 2.95 32.52
C PRO A 55 -6.44 4.12 31.54
N ILE A 56 -6.07 5.29 32.05
CA ILE A 56 -5.95 6.52 31.26
C ILE A 56 -4.61 7.18 31.55
N TYR A 57 -3.92 7.61 30.50
CA TYR A 57 -2.63 8.28 30.58
C TYR A 57 -2.64 9.58 29.77
N ILE A 58 -1.76 10.50 30.15
CA ILE A 58 -1.34 11.63 29.34
C ILE A 58 -0.02 11.25 28.67
N VAL A 59 0.09 11.48 27.37
CA VAL A 59 1.36 11.36 26.63
C VAL A 59 1.86 12.73 26.19
N LYS A 60 3.13 13.01 26.46
CA LYS A 60 3.82 14.29 26.21
C LYS A 60 5.06 14.07 25.35
N GLY A 61 5.41 15.06 24.52
CA GLY A 61 6.61 15.02 23.72
C GLY A 61 6.48 15.91 22.49
N HIS A 62 6.41 15.31 21.31
CA HIS A 62 6.17 16.08 20.09
C HIS A 62 4.74 16.66 20.09
N ASN A 63 4.59 17.95 19.80
CA ASN A 63 3.30 18.66 19.89
C ASN A 63 2.19 18.00 19.06
N SER A 64 2.48 17.55 17.84
CA SER A 64 1.46 16.88 17.01
C SER A 64 1.09 15.46 17.49
N TRP A 65 1.73 14.94 18.54
CA TRP A 65 1.54 13.58 19.06
C TRP A 65 1.17 13.57 20.56
N SER A 66 1.17 14.72 21.22
CA SER A 66 0.78 14.79 22.64
C SER A 66 -0.74 14.74 22.77
N GLY A 67 -1.24 14.13 23.84
CA GLY A 67 -2.66 13.84 23.99
C GLY A 67 -2.99 12.90 25.14
N ILE A 68 -4.19 12.32 25.10
CA ILE A 68 -4.66 11.34 26.08
C ILE A 68 -4.65 9.94 25.50
N VAL A 69 -4.35 8.94 26.33
CA VAL A 69 -4.39 7.53 26.00
C VAL A 69 -5.45 6.86 26.85
N ILE A 70 -6.38 6.17 26.21
CA ILE A 70 -7.47 5.45 26.86
C ILE A 70 -7.32 3.98 26.50
N CYS A 71 -7.09 3.16 27.51
CA CYS A 71 -6.81 1.74 27.34
C CYS A 71 -8.06 0.90 27.59
N PHE A 72 -8.25 -0.13 26.77
CA PHE A 72 -9.30 -1.13 26.86
C PHE A 72 -8.65 -2.48 27.18
N PRO A 73 -8.58 -2.85 28.47
CA PRO A 73 -8.05 -4.15 28.89
C PRO A 73 -8.91 -5.32 28.37
N GLY A 74 -8.32 -6.49 28.21
CA GLY A 74 -8.99 -7.71 27.78
C GLY A 74 -8.40 -8.29 26.49
N LYS A 75 -8.69 -9.56 26.26
CA LYS A 75 -8.35 -10.25 25.00
C LYS A 75 -9.41 -9.95 23.93
N LYS A 76 -9.16 -10.39 22.70
CA LYS A 76 -10.12 -10.26 21.59
C LYS A 76 -11.55 -10.65 21.99
N GLU A 77 -11.73 -11.73 22.73
CA GLU A 77 -13.02 -12.24 23.19
C GLU A 77 -13.74 -11.25 24.11
N ASP A 78 -13.02 -10.62 25.04
CA ASP A 78 -13.58 -9.63 25.97
C ASP A 78 -14.00 -8.32 25.26
N LEU A 79 -13.33 -8.00 24.14
CA LEU A 79 -13.50 -6.77 23.38
C LEU A 79 -14.51 -6.89 22.21
N LYS A 80 -15.17 -8.05 22.07
CA LYS A 80 -16.26 -8.24 21.11
C LYS A 80 -17.51 -7.44 21.47
N THR A 81 -18.35 -7.17 20.48
CA THR A 81 -19.59 -6.40 20.63
C THR A 81 -20.63 -7.05 21.55
N GLU A 82 -20.51 -8.35 21.81
CA GLU A 82 -21.33 -9.08 22.79
C GLU A 82 -21.03 -8.66 24.23
N ASN A 83 -19.79 -8.24 24.51
CA ASN A 83 -19.32 -7.83 25.83
C ASN A 83 -19.28 -6.30 25.97
N ILE A 84 -18.95 -5.59 24.89
CA ILE A 84 -18.92 -4.12 24.82
C ILE A 84 -20.15 -3.59 24.09
N SER A 85 -21.18 -3.27 24.88
CA SER A 85 -22.46 -2.79 24.36
C SER A 85 -22.39 -1.36 23.78
N THR A 86 -23.24 -1.06 22.79
CA THR A 86 -23.37 0.32 22.25
C THR A 86 -23.74 1.36 23.32
N PRO A 87 -24.64 1.10 24.30
CA PRO A 87 -24.89 2.02 25.40
C PRO A 87 -23.64 2.36 26.22
N TYR A 88 -22.79 1.37 26.50
CA TYR A 88 -21.52 1.61 27.20
C TYR A 88 -20.58 2.51 26.37
N ILE A 89 -20.47 2.29 25.07
CA ILE A 89 -19.61 3.13 24.23
C ILE A 89 -20.12 4.56 24.17
N ARG A 90 -21.43 4.76 23.99
CA ARG A 90 -22.04 6.10 24.04
C ARG A 90 -21.80 6.80 25.37
N SER A 91 -21.75 6.07 26.49
CA SER A 91 -21.51 6.65 27.81
C SER A 91 -20.07 7.08 28.05
N ILE A 92 -19.12 6.74 27.16
CA ILE A 92 -17.72 7.17 27.25
C ILE A 92 -17.31 8.15 26.14
N LEU A 93 -17.93 8.14 24.95
CA LEU A 93 -17.50 8.99 23.82
C LEU A 93 -17.43 10.50 24.16
N TYR A 94 -18.51 11.06 24.71
CA TYR A 94 -18.52 12.49 25.11
C TYR A 94 -17.55 12.77 26.26
N PRO A 95 -17.53 11.96 27.35
CA PRO A 95 -16.51 12.08 28.39
C PRO A 95 -15.06 12.05 27.88
N MET A 96 -14.75 11.29 26.83
CA MET A 96 -13.40 11.27 26.25
C MET A 96 -13.03 12.60 25.60
N LEU A 97 -13.97 13.25 24.90
CA LEU A 97 -13.77 14.58 24.33
C LEU A 97 -13.62 15.64 25.42
N GLU A 98 -14.46 15.57 26.44
CA GLU A 98 -14.40 16.47 27.60
C GLU A 98 -13.08 16.32 28.36
N LEU A 99 -12.61 15.09 28.56
CA LEU A 99 -11.30 14.83 29.18
C LEU A 99 -10.14 15.38 28.34
N SER A 100 -10.19 15.19 27.02
CA SER A 100 -9.21 15.76 26.10
C SER A 100 -9.16 17.29 26.18
N ARG A 101 -10.34 17.95 26.25
CA ARG A 101 -10.45 19.40 26.44
C ARG A 101 -9.82 19.85 27.75
N ARG A 102 -10.10 19.17 28.87
CA ARG A 102 -9.54 19.50 30.19
C ARG A 102 -8.02 19.40 30.22
N VAL A 103 -7.47 18.33 29.66
CA VAL A 103 -6.01 18.13 29.57
C VAL A 103 -5.38 19.25 28.75
N LYS A 104 -6.04 19.68 27.67
CA LYS A 104 -5.58 20.81 26.86
C LYS A 104 -5.61 22.15 27.61
N GLU A 105 -6.53 22.33 28.55
CA GLU A 105 -6.64 23.55 29.37
C GLU A 105 -5.64 23.56 30.54
N SER A 106 -5.39 22.41 31.15
CA SER A 106 -4.44 22.29 32.26
C SER A 106 -2.98 22.30 31.80
N GLU A 107 -2.69 21.72 30.64
CA GLU A 107 -1.33 21.57 30.13
C GLU A 107 -0.94 22.73 29.19
N LYS A 108 0.21 23.37 29.45
CA LYS A 108 0.79 24.36 28.54
C LYS A 108 1.37 23.67 27.29
N GLY A 109 0.54 23.39 26.28
CA GLY A 109 0.98 22.74 25.03
C GLY A 109 -0.15 22.37 24.06
N ARG A 110 0.21 21.78 22.91
CA ARG A 110 -0.78 21.21 21.97
C ARG A 110 -1.06 19.75 22.32
N PHE A 111 -2.14 19.51 23.05
CA PHE A 111 -2.67 18.19 23.35
C PHE A 111 -3.85 17.92 22.43
N GLU A 112 -3.56 17.34 21.27
CA GLU A 112 -4.56 17.22 20.21
C GLU A 112 -4.91 15.76 19.90
N CYS A 113 -4.14 14.78 20.39
CA CYS A 113 -4.34 13.37 20.07
C CYS A 113 -5.24 12.67 21.10
N ILE A 114 -6.04 11.73 20.61
CA ILE A 114 -6.75 10.76 21.44
C ILE A 114 -6.31 9.38 20.97
N TYR A 115 -5.66 8.61 21.85
CA TYR A 115 -5.22 7.26 21.57
C TYR A 115 -6.21 6.26 22.15
N ILE A 116 -6.68 5.34 21.32
CA ILE A 116 -7.50 4.19 21.73
C ILE A 116 -6.61 2.97 21.67
N VAL A 117 -6.34 2.37 22.82
CA VAL A 117 -5.40 1.25 22.92
C VAL A 117 -6.15 0.01 23.40
N GLY A 118 -5.99 -1.11 22.73
CA GLY A 118 -6.57 -2.39 23.16
C GLY A 118 -6.08 -3.53 22.29
N GLU A 119 -6.36 -4.77 22.68
CA GLU A 119 -5.97 -5.91 21.85
C GLU A 119 -6.72 -5.91 20.51
N TYR A 120 -8.01 -5.59 20.58
CA TYR A 120 -8.95 -5.65 19.47
C TYR A 120 -9.91 -4.47 19.54
N VAL A 121 -10.23 -3.88 18.39
CA VAL A 121 -11.26 -2.85 18.27
C VAL A 121 -12.17 -3.27 17.13
N SER A 122 -13.37 -3.74 17.43
CA SER A 122 -14.29 -4.23 16.40
C SER A 122 -14.71 -3.11 15.45
N GLU A 123 -15.12 -3.46 14.22
CA GLU A 123 -15.61 -2.48 13.24
C GLU A 123 -16.81 -1.67 13.75
N VAL A 124 -17.67 -2.27 14.59
CA VAL A 124 -18.78 -1.54 15.23
C VAL A 124 -18.24 -0.46 16.15
N LEU A 125 -17.21 -0.76 16.93
CA LEU A 125 -16.54 0.22 17.81
C LEU A 125 -15.79 1.28 17.00
N LEU A 126 -15.03 0.87 15.99
CA LEU A 126 -14.32 1.77 15.09
C LEU A 126 -15.28 2.76 14.42
N ARG A 127 -16.44 2.32 13.94
CA ARG A 127 -17.48 3.22 13.38
C ARG A 127 -17.94 4.28 14.38
N LYS A 128 -18.05 3.95 15.67
CA LYS A 128 -18.40 4.93 16.72
C LYS A 128 -17.25 5.89 17.01
N PHE A 129 -16.02 5.40 17.07
CA PHE A 129 -14.86 6.26 17.23
C PHE A 129 -14.58 7.12 15.99
N ARG A 130 -14.90 6.66 14.78
CA ARG A 130 -14.83 7.46 13.54
C ARG A 130 -15.72 8.71 13.63
N LEU A 131 -16.83 8.69 14.37
CA LEU A 131 -17.62 9.90 14.65
C LEU A 131 -16.80 10.95 15.41
N LEU A 132 -15.87 10.53 16.28
CA LEU A 132 -14.97 11.46 16.96
C LEU A 132 -13.99 12.12 15.99
N LYS A 133 -13.63 11.48 14.86
CA LYS A 133 -12.72 12.08 13.86
C LYS A 133 -13.29 13.37 13.25
N ALA A 134 -14.61 13.53 13.21
CA ALA A 134 -15.26 14.77 12.77
C ALA A 134 -15.02 15.95 13.72
N ILE A 135 -14.69 15.68 14.99
CA ILE A 135 -14.50 16.69 16.05
C ILE A 135 -13.02 16.80 16.45
N THR A 136 -12.29 15.68 16.47
CA THR A 136 -10.86 15.57 16.78
C THR A 136 -10.18 14.76 15.68
N PRO A 137 -9.54 15.42 14.69
CA PRO A 137 -8.95 14.73 13.53
C PRO A 137 -7.77 13.81 13.89
N ASN A 138 -7.26 13.91 15.12
CA ASN A 138 -6.07 13.24 15.61
C ASN A 138 -6.37 12.01 16.49
N LEU A 139 -7.47 11.30 16.20
CA LEU A 139 -7.77 10.00 16.80
C LEU A 139 -6.82 8.94 16.23
N ILE A 140 -6.08 8.25 17.09
CA ILE A 140 -5.17 7.16 16.74
C ILE A 140 -5.63 5.89 17.44
N VAL A 141 -5.95 4.85 16.66
CA VAL A 141 -6.29 3.54 17.21
C VAL A 141 -5.03 2.66 17.15
N LEU A 142 -4.68 2.06 18.28
CA LEU A 142 -3.54 1.16 18.42
C LEU A 142 -4.04 -0.19 18.89
N SER A 143 -3.97 -1.17 17.98
CA SER A 143 -4.37 -2.55 18.25
C SER A 143 -3.18 -3.51 18.15
N LYS A 144 -3.38 -4.77 18.54
CA LYS A 144 -2.35 -5.81 18.45
C LYS A 144 -1.69 -5.90 17.06
N ASN A 145 -2.45 -5.61 15.99
CA ASN A 145 -1.96 -5.73 14.61
C ASN A 145 -0.84 -4.74 14.28
N ILE A 146 -0.68 -3.63 15.03
CA ILE A 146 0.38 -2.65 14.77
C ILE A 146 1.72 -3.03 15.41
N ILE A 147 1.71 -3.89 16.43
CA ILE A 147 2.90 -4.28 17.20
C ILE A 147 4.02 -4.82 16.30
N PRO A 148 3.78 -5.67 15.28
CA PRO A 148 4.84 -6.19 14.41
C PRO A 148 5.60 -5.14 13.59
N LEU A 149 5.15 -3.88 13.56
CA LEU A 149 5.88 -2.76 12.95
C LEU A 149 6.99 -2.20 13.83
N ALA A 150 6.97 -2.52 15.13
CA ALA A 150 8.00 -2.12 16.10
C ALA A 150 9.33 -2.83 15.91
N ASP A 151 9.31 -3.99 15.24
CA ASP A 151 10.48 -4.83 15.05
C ASP A 151 11.24 -4.38 13.81
N SER A 152 12.38 -3.70 14.02
CA SER A 152 13.28 -3.24 12.95
C SER A 152 14.17 -4.35 12.40
N THR A 153 14.15 -5.54 12.98
CA THR A 153 14.88 -6.70 12.48
C THR A 153 14.15 -7.28 11.29
N PHE A 154 14.49 -6.77 10.11
CA PHE A 154 14.10 -7.34 8.84
C PHE A 154 14.78 -8.70 8.67
N ALA A 155 14.10 -9.79 9.01
CA ALA A 155 14.45 -11.06 8.39
C ALA A 155 14.18 -10.86 6.90
N ILE A 156 15.24 -10.63 6.11
CA ILE A 156 15.12 -10.45 4.66
C ILE A 156 14.40 -11.69 4.15
N PRO A 157 13.17 -11.55 3.63
CA PRO A 157 12.45 -12.68 3.11
C PRO A 157 13.28 -13.24 1.97
N THR A 158 13.95 -14.37 2.20
CA THR A 158 14.79 -14.97 1.18
C THR A 158 13.89 -15.76 0.26
N PRO A 159 13.90 -15.49 -1.06
CA PRO A 159 13.14 -16.31 -1.98
C PRO A 159 13.60 -17.77 -1.83
N GLY A 160 12.67 -18.68 -1.58
CA GLY A 160 12.99 -20.10 -1.59
C GLY A 160 13.40 -20.52 -3.00
N LYS A 161 14.37 -21.44 -3.13
CA LYS A 161 14.61 -22.13 -4.41
C LYS A 161 13.36 -22.97 -4.72
N GLY A 162 12.51 -22.54 -5.64
CA GLY A 162 11.22 -23.20 -5.89
C GLY A 162 10.40 -22.57 -7.01
N LYS A 163 9.15 -23.05 -7.14
CA LYS A 163 8.17 -22.60 -8.15
C LYS A 163 7.89 -21.10 -7.99
N MET A 164 8.00 -20.34 -9.09
CA MET A 164 7.66 -18.93 -9.16
C MET A 164 6.17 -18.72 -8.86
N ASN A 165 5.87 -18.48 -7.59
CA ASN A 165 4.52 -18.23 -7.09
C ASN A 165 4.45 -16.82 -6.49
N GLU A 166 3.27 -16.47 -5.97
CA GLU A 166 3.02 -15.15 -5.38
C GLU A 166 3.98 -14.83 -4.23
N ASP A 167 4.21 -15.78 -3.32
CA ASP A 167 5.16 -15.64 -2.21
C ASP A 167 6.60 -15.35 -2.70
N PHE A 168 7.07 -16.08 -3.72
CA PHE A 168 8.38 -15.81 -4.33
C PHE A 168 8.49 -14.38 -4.85
N VAL A 169 7.45 -13.89 -5.52
CA VAL A 169 7.39 -12.53 -6.08
C VAL A 169 7.42 -11.51 -4.94
N GLN A 170 6.55 -11.65 -3.93
CA GLN A 170 6.50 -10.75 -2.78
C GLN A 170 7.86 -10.66 -2.09
N LYS A 171 8.50 -11.80 -1.80
CA LYS A 171 9.82 -11.85 -1.15
C LYS A 171 10.91 -11.19 -1.97
N THR A 172 10.91 -11.43 -3.29
CA THR A 172 11.87 -10.82 -4.22
C THR A 172 11.72 -9.30 -4.25
N LEU A 173 10.49 -8.80 -4.29
CA LEU A 173 10.21 -7.36 -4.25
C LEU A 173 10.64 -6.75 -2.91
N CYS A 174 10.34 -7.42 -1.78
CA CYS A 174 10.77 -6.97 -0.46
C CYS A 174 12.29 -6.86 -0.36
N ALA A 175 13.03 -7.86 -0.85
CA ALA A 175 14.49 -7.81 -0.88
C ALA A 175 15.02 -6.61 -1.68
N LYS A 176 14.41 -6.30 -2.83
CA LYS A 176 14.74 -5.11 -3.64
C LYS A 176 14.36 -3.79 -2.95
N MET A 177 13.35 -3.76 -2.08
CA MET A 177 12.94 -2.54 -1.34
C MET A 177 13.82 -2.24 -0.12
N ILE A 178 14.50 -3.24 0.44
CA ILE A 178 15.34 -3.10 1.65
C ILE A 178 16.68 -2.42 1.32
N VAL A 179 17.18 -2.55 0.09
CA VAL A 179 18.45 -1.94 -0.32
C VAL A 179 18.37 -0.40 -0.28
N PRO A 180 19.50 0.31 -0.08
CA PRO A 180 19.53 1.77 0.02
C PRO A 180 18.91 2.50 -1.16
N GLU A 181 19.01 1.96 -2.37
CA GLU A 181 18.45 2.51 -3.60
C GLU A 181 16.91 2.37 -3.61
N GLY A 182 16.39 1.34 -2.94
CA GLY A 182 14.98 0.96 -2.98
C GLY A 182 14.59 0.26 -4.28
N LEU A 183 13.32 -0.13 -4.37
CA LEU A 183 12.77 -0.72 -5.59
C LEU A 183 12.18 0.37 -6.48
N PHE A 184 12.65 0.44 -7.73
CA PHE A 184 12.09 1.33 -8.74
C PHE A 184 10.84 0.72 -9.37
N ILE A 185 9.75 1.50 -9.39
CA ILE A 185 8.51 1.16 -10.08
C ILE A 185 8.20 2.28 -11.09
N PRO A 186 8.18 2.00 -12.41
CA PRO A 186 7.69 2.96 -13.38
C PRO A 186 6.16 3.10 -13.26
N THR A 187 5.64 4.32 -13.25
CA THR A 187 4.20 4.58 -13.16
C THR A 187 3.71 5.55 -14.24
N ARG A 188 2.41 5.80 -14.30
CA ARG A 188 1.84 6.79 -15.23
C ARG A 188 2.32 8.22 -14.95
N THR A 189 2.54 8.54 -13.67
CA THR A 189 2.84 9.91 -13.21
C THR A 189 4.33 10.17 -12.95
N GLY A 190 5.19 9.20 -13.30
CA GLY A 190 6.64 9.22 -13.07
C GLY A 190 7.12 7.98 -12.34
N ASP A 191 8.42 7.89 -12.07
CA ASP A 191 8.97 6.75 -11.34
C ASP A 191 8.80 6.93 -9.83
N ILE A 192 8.58 5.83 -9.12
CA ILE A 192 8.51 5.79 -7.66
C ILE A 192 9.63 4.90 -7.12
N ARG A 193 10.33 5.37 -6.09
CA ARG A 193 11.31 4.56 -5.34
C ARG A 193 10.69 4.04 -4.05
N LEU A 194 10.54 2.73 -3.94
CA LEU A 194 9.89 2.09 -2.79
C LEU A 194 10.90 1.69 -1.71
N GLY A 195 10.60 2.07 -0.47
CA GLY A 195 11.25 1.60 0.74
C GLY A 195 10.37 0.61 1.50
N TYR A 196 10.98 -0.42 2.08
CA TYR A 196 10.28 -1.50 2.77
C TYR A 196 9.74 -1.06 4.17
N ILE A 197 8.54 -1.52 4.54
CA ILE A 197 8.02 -1.46 5.92
C ILE A 197 7.69 -2.86 6.43
N LYS A 198 6.75 -3.55 5.78
CA LYS A 198 6.25 -4.86 6.22
C LYS A 198 5.66 -5.65 5.06
N HIS A 199 5.77 -6.97 5.10
CA HIS A 199 5.05 -7.89 4.22
C HIS A 199 4.04 -8.70 5.04
N GLU A 200 2.94 -9.11 4.42
CA GLU A 200 1.82 -9.81 5.05
C GLU A 200 1.25 -9.09 6.29
N MET A 201 0.98 -7.79 6.15
CA MET A 201 0.45 -6.99 7.25
C MET A 201 -1.02 -7.29 7.48
N LYS A 202 -1.39 -7.78 8.67
CA LYS A 202 -2.78 -8.03 9.04
C LYS A 202 -3.58 -6.72 9.09
N ALA A 203 -4.46 -6.54 8.11
CA ALA A 203 -5.28 -5.35 7.99
C ALA A 203 -6.59 -5.51 8.76
N LYS A 204 -7.40 -6.52 8.43
CA LYS A 204 -8.71 -6.77 9.04
C LYS A 204 -8.86 -8.20 9.53
N ASP A 205 -9.81 -8.40 10.44
CA ASP A 205 -10.30 -9.75 10.73
C ASP A 205 -11.19 -10.18 9.55
N GLY A 206 -10.77 -11.22 8.82
CA GLY A 206 -11.65 -11.88 7.85
C GLY A 206 -12.54 -12.93 8.52
N THR A 207 -13.37 -13.60 7.72
CA THR A 207 -14.38 -14.56 8.20
C THR A 207 -13.78 -15.80 8.86
N LYS A 208 -12.59 -16.23 8.44
CA LYS A 208 -11.86 -17.38 9.00
C LYS A 208 -10.43 -17.02 9.36
N GLU A 209 -9.72 -16.44 8.40
CA GLU A 209 -8.35 -15.92 8.56
C GLU A 209 -8.36 -14.39 8.46
N PRO A 210 -7.41 -13.68 9.09
CA PRO A 210 -7.26 -12.25 8.90
C PRO A 210 -6.91 -11.93 7.45
N GLU A 211 -7.47 -10.85 6.93
CA GLU A 211 -7.06 -10.26 5.66
C GLU A 211 -5.69 -9.61 5.83
N LYS A 212 -4.83 -9.84 4.84
CA LYS A 212 -3.44 -9.40 4.87
C LYS A 212 -3.18 -8.53 3.65
N LEU A 213 -2.66 -7.34 3.90
CA LEU A 213 -1.99 -6.53 2.88
C LEU A 213 -0.67 -7.22 2.53
N ASP A 214 -0.45 -7.47 1.24
CA ASP A 214 0.73 -8.18 0.76
C ASP A 214 2.01 -7.44 1.13
N ILE A 215 2.15 -6.17 0.73
CA ILE A 215 3.30 -5.35 1.08
C ILE A 215 2.87 -3.94 1.48
N LEU A 216 3.26 -3.55 2.69
CA LEU A 216 3.27 -2.16 3.15
C LEU A 216 4.66 -1.56 2.87
N CYS A 217 4.69 -0.47 2.13
CA CYS A 217 5.90 0.24 1.78
C CYS A 217 5.69 1.77 1.82
N TYR A 218 6.73 2.53 1.52
CA TYR A 218 6.64 3.98 1.37
C TYR A 218 7.44 4.46 0.17
N ASP A 219 7.03 5.59 -0.37
CA ASP A 219 7.75 6.34 -1.38
C ASP A 219 8.94 7.06 -0.75
N LYS A 220 10.17 6.70 -1.12
CA LYS A 220 11.40 7.28 -0.55
C LYS A 220 11.57 8.77 -0.91
N ASP A 221 10.90 9.25 -1.95
CA ASP A 221 11.06 10.61 -2.45
C ASP A 221 10.17 11.62 -1.69
N ASN A 222 8.96 11.22 -1.31
CA ASN A 222 8.00 12.13 -0.65
C ASN A 222 7.40 11.60 0.67
N GLY A 223 7.71 10.36 1.02
CA GLY A 223 7.26 9.67 2.24
C GLY A 223 5.80 9.23 2.24
N SER A 224 5.08 9.26 1.12
CA SER A 224 3.73 8.69 1.06
C SER A 224 3.77 7.19 1.34
N LEU A 225 2.89 6.72 2.22
CA LEU A 225 2.68 5.29 2.40
C LEU A 225 2.05 4.69 1.13
N ILE A 226 2.35 3.41 0.89
CA ILE A 226 1.91 2.68 -0.27
C ILE A 226 1.39 1.31 0.18
N ALA A 227 0.14 1.02 -0.19
CA ALA A 227 -0.41 -0.32 -0.15
C ALA A 227 -0.12 -0.99 -1.49
N PHE A 228 0.59 -2.12 -1.48
CA PHE A 228 0.97 -2.84 -2.68
C PHE A 228 0.41 -4.26 -2.62
N GLU A 229 -0.63 -4.51 -3.42
CA GLU A 229 -1.26 -5.82 -3.60
C GLU A 229 -0.72 -6.52 -4.84
N ILE A 230 -0.57 -7.83 -4.75
CA ILE A 230 0.09 -8.64 -5.79
C ILE A 230 -0.77 -9.87 -6.12
N LYS A 231 -0.82 -10.22 -7.41
CA LYS A 231 -1.25 -11.56 -7.86
C LYS A 231 -0.14 -12.28 -8.60
N GLY A 232 0.10 -13.53 -8.20
CA GLY A 232 1.10 -14.40 -8.83
C GLY A 232 0.72 -14.87 -10.25
N PRO A 233 1.65 -15.52 -10.97
CA PRO A 233 1.46 -15.90 -12.38
C PRO A 233 0.39 -16.99 -12.60
N ALA A 234 0.00 -17.70 -11.54
CA ALA A 234 -1.00 -18.75 -11.59
C ALA A 234 -2.39 -18.28 -11.10
N CYS A 235 -2.59 -16.97 -10.90
CA CYS A 235 -3.87 -16.47 -10.42
C CYS A 235 -4.99 -16.75 -11.45
N SER A 236 -6.13 -17.18 -10.95
CA SER A 236 -7.35 -17.28 -11.75
C SER A 236 -7.84 -15.89 -12.15
N ARG A 237 -8.68 -15.84 -13.19
CA ARG A 237 -9.35 -14.60 -13.61
C ARG A 237 -10.13 -13.95 -12.47
N VAL A 238 -10.83 -14.74 -11.65
CA VAL A 238 -11.64 -14.24 -10.53
C VAL A 238 -10.76 -13.62 -9.45
N GLU A 239 -9.63 -14.24 -9.13
CA GLU A 239 -8.66 -13.67 -8.17
C GLU A 239 -8.05 -12.37 -8.69
N LEU A 240 -7.74 -12.32 -9.99
CA LEU A 240 -7.26 -11.10 -10.62
C LEU A 240 -8.32 -10.00 -10.61
N GLU A 241 -9.56 -10.28 -10.99
CA GLU A 241 -10.64 -9.29 -11.00
C GLU A 241 -10.96 -8.75 -9.59
N ASN A 242 -10.77 -9.56 -8.54
CA ASN A 242 -10.93 -9.13 -7.15
C ASN A 242 -9.77 -8.28 -6.61
N LEU A 243 -8.60 -8.28 -7.27
CA LEU A 243 -7.41 -7.54 -6.83
C LEU A 243 -7.69 -6.05 -6.60
N PHE A 244 -8.51 -5.44 -7.46
CA PHE A 244 -8.83 -4.02 -7.34
C PHE A 244 -9.59 -3.70 -6.06
N LEU A 245 -10.64 -4.48 -5.76
CA LEU A 245 -11.47 -4.27 -4.57
C LEU A 245 -10.67 -4.54 -3.29
N GLN A 246 -9.89 -5.63 -3.28
CA GLN A 246 -8.96 -5.95 -2.19
C GLN A 246 -7.96 -4.80 -1.96
N GLY A 247 -7.39 -4.25 -3.04
CA GLY A 247 -6.44 -3.15 -2.96
C GLY A 247 -7.04 -1.86 -2.42
N ILE A 248 -8.26 -1.50 -2.83
CA ILE A 248 -8.96 -0.32 -2.27
C ILE A 248 -9.22 -0.52 -0.77
N GLU A 249 -9.68 -1.70 -0.36
CA GLU A 249 -9.93 -2.00 1.04
C GLU A 249 -8.68 -1.89 1.91
N HIS A 250 -7.56 -2.46 1.46
CA HIS A 250 -6.28 -2.36 2.17
C HIS A 250 -5.70 -0.94 2.12
N GLN A 251 -5.82 -0.21 1.01
CA GLN A 251 -5.43 1.20 0.92
C GLN A 251 -6.18 2.04 1.96
N MET A 252 -7.50 1.86 2.07
CA MET A 252 -8.33 2.58 3.05
C MET A 252 -7.91 2.23 4.49
N TRP A 253 -7.61 0.96 4.74
CA TRP A 253 -7.11 0.55 6.05
C TRP A 253 -5.77 1.22 6.39
N VAL A 254 -4.81 1.23 5.47
CA VAL A 254 -3.51 1.90 5.68
C VAL A 254 -3.75 3.40 5.91
N GLU A 255 -4.64 4.01 5.14
CA GLU A 255 -4.99 5.42 5.24
C GLU A 255 -5.53 5.79 6.63
N GLU A 256 -6.41 4.97 7.19
CA GLU A 256 -6.95 5.16 8.53
C GLU A 256 -5.92 4.96 9.65
N ASN A 257 -4.88 4.15 9.38
CA ASN A 257 -3.87 3.75 10.35
C ASN A 257 -2.50 4.42 10.14
N LYS A 258 -2.34 5.34 9.17
CA LYS A 258 -1.03 5.97 8.84
C LYS A 258 -0.27 6.52 10.05
N ARG A 259 -0.98 7.13 10.99
CA ARG A 259 -0.36 7.69 12.20
C ARG A 259 0.12 6.58 13.15
N ALA A 260 -0.64 5.51 13.30
CA ALA A 260 -0.22 4.34 14.06
C ALA A 260 1.01 3.68 13.41
N ILE A 261 0.98 3.50 12.09
CA ILE A 261 2.07 2.94 11.28
C ILE A 261 3.34 3.78 11.47
N LYS A 262 3.26 5.10 11.28
CA LYS A 262 4.41 6.01 11.47
C LYS A 262 4.97 5.92 12.89
N LEU A 263 4.10 5.96 13.91
CA LEU A 263 4.51 5.91 15.31
C LEU A 263 5.29 4.63 15.64
N PHE A 264 4.84 3.49 15.14
CA PHE A 264 5.46 2.20 15.44
C PHE A 264 6.69 1.89 14.59
N HIS A 265 6.71 2.34 13.34
CA HIS A 265 7.81 2.08 12.43
C HIS A 265 9.03 2.97 12.69
N GLU A 266 8.83 4.28 12.87
CA GLU A 266 9.93 5.25 12.97
C GLU A 266 9.72 6.35 14.02
N GLY A 267 8.59 6.32 14.74
CA GLY A 267 8.24 7.28 15.76
C GLY A 267 7.83 8.68 15.23
N PRO A 268 7.52 9.60 16.16
CA PRO A 268 7.03 10.95 15.85
C PRO A 268 7.98 11.80 14.99
N ARG A 269 9.29 11.59 15.15
CA ARG A 269 10.37 12.38 14.52
C ARG A 269 10.97 11.72 13.29
N GLY A 270 10.57 10.48 12.98
CA GLY A 270 10.98 9.81 11.76
C GLY A 270 10.59 10.62 10.52
N LYS A 271 11.36 10.47 9.45
CA LYS A 271 11.23 11.26 8.22
C LYS A 271 10.83 10.43 7.00
N ALA A 272 10.88 9.11 7.10
CA ALA A 272 10.55 8.21 5.99
C ALA A 272 9.06 8.29 5.65
N ILE A 273 8.19 8.42 6.66
CA ILE A 273 6.74 8.43 6.45
C ILE A 273 6.17 9.83 6.64
N ASN A 274 5.46 10.33 5.65
CA ASN A 274 4.69 11.57 5.71
C ASN A 274 3.20 11.26 5.86
N SER A 275 2.70 11.28 7.10
CA SER A 275 1.29 10.94 7.40
C SER A 275 0.26 11.94 6.85
N ARG A 276 0.70 13.08 6.30
CA ARG A 276 -0.18 14.07 5.63
C ARG A 276 -0.43 13.74 4.16
N LYS A 277 0.44 12.94 3.54
CA LYS A 277 0.26 12.49 2.16
C LYS A 277 -0.79 11.38 2.12
N ARG A 278 -1.57 11.33 1.05
CA ARG A 278 -2.54 10.26 0.79
C ARG A 278 -1.78 8.93 0.55
N VAL A 279 -2.32 7.80 1.02
CA VAL A 279 -1.76 6.48 0.69
C VAL A 279 -1.98 6.23 -0.80
N LYS A 280 -0.92 5.84 -1.51
CA LYS A 280 -1.02 5.37 -2.91
C LYS A 280 -1.33 3.87 -2.93
N LEU A 281 -1.97 3.41 -4.00
CA LEU A 281 -2.24 1.99 -4.24
C LEU A 281 -1.45 1.51 -5.45
N LEU A 282 -0.71 0.42 -5.28
CA LEU A 282 -0.09 -0.32 -6.38
C LEU A 282 -0.77 -1.67 -6.50
N LEU A 283 -1.22 -2.02 -7.71
CA LEU A 283 -1.76 -3.34 -8.02
C LEU A 283 -0.82 -4.05 -8.99
N GLY A 284 -0.12 -5.06 -8.50
CA GLY A 284 0.88 -5.81 -9.26
C GLY A 284 0.36 -7.16 -9.73
N PHE A 285 0.51 -7.50 -11.01
CA PHE A 285 0.12 -8.82 -11.51
C PHE A 285 0.85 -9.21 -12.79
N PHE A 286 0.82 -10.51 -13.07
CA PHE A 286 1.31 -11.07 -14.32
C PHE A 286 0.24 -11.01 -15.40
N GLY A 287 0.69 -10.86 -16.64
CA GLY A 287 -0.17 -10.85 -17.81
C GLY A 287 0.22 -9.72 -18.76
N ASP A 288 -0.43 -9.74 -19.90
CA ASP A 288 -0.20 -8.72 -20.92
C ASP A 288 -1.21 -7.58 -20.77
N ILE A 289 -2.46 -7.88 -20.38
CA ILE A 289 -3.56 -6.92 -20.40
C ILE A 289 -4.09 -6.68 -18.98
N VAL A 290 -4.36 -5.41 -18.67
CA VAL A 290 -5.13 -5.00 -17.48
C VAL A 290 -6.60 -5.36 -17.71
N PRO A 291 -7.30 -5.99 -16.75
CA PRO A 291 -8.74 -6.20 -16.87
C PRO A 291 -9.46 -4.89 -17.23
N PRO A 292 -10.29 -4.83 -18.30
CA PRO A 292 -10.80 -3.56 -18.83
C PRO A 292 -11.48 -2.67 -17.78
N LEU A 293 -12.25 -3.28 -16.88
CA LEU A 293 -12.97 -2.58 -15.81
C LEU A 293 -12.04 -1.86 -14.82
N PHE A 294 -10.77 -2.25 -14.70
CA PHE A 294 -9.84 -1.61 -13.76
C PHE A 294 -9.56 -0.16 -14.12
N HIS A 295 -9.48 0.17 -15.41
CA HIS A 295 -9.27 1.56 -15.83
C HIS A 295 -10.46 2.43 -15.43
N ASP A 296 -11.69 1.96 -15.69
CA ASP A 296 -12.91 2.66 -15.29
C ASP A 296 -13.00 2.84 -13.78
N LEU A 297 -12.72 1.78 -13.01
CA LEU A 297 -12.74 1.81 -11.55
C LEU A 297 -11.66 2.74 -10.97
N ARG A 298 -10.46 2.73 -11.55
CA ARG A 298 -9.39 3.66 -11.17
C ARG A 298 -9.84 5.09 -11.39
N ASP A 299 -10.36 5.39 -12.59
CA ASP A 299 -10.71 6.74 -12.97
C ASP A 299 -11.85 7.27 -12.10
N GLN A 300 -12.83 6.42 -11.76
CA GLN A 300 -13.87 6.74 -10.78
C GLN A 300 -13.29 7.01 -9.38
N ALA A 301 -12.43 6.12 -8.87
CA ALA A 301 -11.83 6.27 -7.55
C ALA A 301 -10.96 7.53 -7.43
N GLU A 302 -10.15 7.84 -8.45
CA GLU A 302 -9.33 9.06 -8.50
C GLU A 302 -10.16 10.32 -8.75
N HIS A 303 -11.34 10.21 -9.37
CA HIS A 303 -12.28 11.32 -9.49
C HIS A 303 -12.90 11.69 -8.15
N GLU A 304 -13.35 10.69 -7.39
CA GLU A 304 -13.91 10.86 -6.04
C GLU A 304 -12.86 11.39 -5.04
N ASP A 305 -11.61 10.91 -5.16
CA ASP A 305 -10.48 11.37 -4.36
C ASP A 305 -9.30 11.76 -5.24
N ARG A 306 -9.20 13.06 -5.55
CA ARG A 306 -8.15 13.63 -6.42
C ARG A 306 -6.73 13.41 -5.91
N HIS A 307 -6.55 13.10 -4.63
CA HIS A 307 -5.24 12.83 -4.05
C HIS A 307 -4.90 11.34 -4.03
N LEU A 308 -5.87 10.45 -4.25
CA LEU A 308 -5.63 9.04 -4.47
C LEU A 308 -4.92 8.85 -5.83
N LYS A 309 -3.95 7.94 -5.82
CA LYS A 309 -3.25 7.49 -7.01
C LYS A 309 -3.20 5.98 -6.99
N ILE A 310 -3.68 5.37 -8.08
CA ILE A 310 -3.70 3.92 -8.28
C ILE A 310 -2.90 3.62 -9.54
N GLU A 311 -1.87 2.79 -9.39
CA GLU A 311 -0.97 2.42 -10.48
C GLU A 311 -0.99 0.91 -10.69
N PHE A 312 -1.00 0.48 -11.95
CA PHE A 312 -0.94 -0.93 -12.33
C PHE A 312 0.50 -1.31 -12.67
N VAL A 313 1.01 -2.33 -11.98
CA VAL A 313 2.38 -2.79 -12.08
C VAL A 313 2.40 -4.16 -12.77
N ARG A 314 3.08 -4.24 -13.90
CA ARG A 314 3.21 -5.48 -14.66
C ARG A 314 4.44 -6.25 -14.18
N PHE A 315 4.23 -7.54 -13.92
CA PHE A 315 5.31 -8.49 -13.65
C PHE A 315 5.49 -9.44 -14.82
N TYR A 316 6.74 -9.78 -15.09
CA TYR A 316 7.10 -10.86 -15.99
C TYR A 316 8.44 -11.47 -15.58
N PHE A 317 8.65 -12.71 -16.00
CA PHE A 317 9.95 -13.36 -15.91
C PHE A 317 10.64 -13.25 -17.27
N ASP A 318 11.94 -12.98 -17.25
CA ASP A 318 12.76 -13.09 -18.45
C ASP A 318 13.10 -14.56 -18.77
N MET A 319 13.91 -14.78 -19.80
CA MET A 319 14.36 -16.12 -20.19
C MET A 319 15.32 -16.78 -19.17
N PHE A 320 15.78 -16.03 -18.16
CA PHE A 320 16.69 -16.47 -17.11
C PHE A 320 16.01 -16.51 -15.73
N ASP A 321 14.68 -16.55 -15.72
CA ASP A 321 13.89 -16.65 -14.49
C ASP A 321 13.99 -15.42 -13.55
N GLY A 322 14.50 -14.30 -14.07
CA GLY A 322 14.60 -13.03 -13.37
C GLY A 322 13.25 -12.30 -13.32
N LEU A 323 12.85 -11.82 -12.14
CA LEU A 323 11.63 -11.00 -11.99
C LEU A 323 11.89 -9.55 -12.44
N PHE A 324 11.17 -9.15 -13.48
CA PHE A 324 11.13 -7.78 -14.00
C PHE A 324 9.81 -7.11 -13.67
N ILE A 325 9.88 -5.78 -13.64
CA ILE A 325 8.77 -4.89 -13.30
C ILE A 325 8.69 -3.86 -14.41
N SER A 326 7.49 -3.66 -14.93
CA SER A 326 7.17 -2.55 -15.83
C SER A 326 5.82 -1.96 -15.48
N ARG A 327 5.45 -0.88 -16.16
CA ARG A 327 4.06 -0.39 -16.13
C ARG A 327 3.22 -1.17 -17.12
N PHE A 328 1.91 -1.21 -16.91
CA PHE A 328 0.97 -1.55 -17.98
C PHE A 328 0.81 -0.35 -18.94
N PRO A 329 0.44 -0.60 -20.20
CA PRO A 329 0.16 0.49 -21.13
C PRO A 329 -1.16 1.14 -20.74
N GLU A 330 -1.23 2.47 -20.84
CA GLU A 330 -2.52 3.15 -20.73
C GLU A 330 -3.38 2.85 -21.98
N PRO A 331 -4.73 2.82 -21.85
CA PRO A 331 -5.62 2.74 -23.00
C PRO A 331 -5.32 3.86 -24.00
N GLU A 332 -5.58 3.61 -25.27
CA GLU A 332 -5.38 4.59 -26.35
C GLU A 332 -3.93 5.08 -26.51
N THR A 333 -2.95 4.32 -26.04
CA THR A 333 -1.53 4.54 -26.32
C THR A 333 -1.01 3.59 -27.39
N VAL A 334 0.08 3.98 -28.05
CA VAL A 334 0.77 3.12 -29.04
C VAL A 334 1.25 1.83 -28.40
N SER A 335 1.76 1.89 -27.16
CA SER A 335 2.16 0.71 -26.38
C SER A 335 1.04 -0.30 -26.15
N CYS A 336 -0.23 0.15 -26.07
CA CYS A 336 -1.38 -0.74 -25.97
C CYS A 336 -1.45 -1.74 -27.15
N LEU A 337 -1.04 -1.32 -28.35
CA LEU A 337 -0.95 -2.18 -29.53
C LEU A 337 0.18 -3.21 -29.45
N MET A 338 1.17 -2.98 -28.57
CA MET A 338 2.33 -3.85 -28.34
C MET A 338 2.14 -4.76 -27.11
N THR A 339 0.94 -4.81 -26.55
CA THR A 339 0.62 -5.62 -25.38
C THR A 339 0.89 -7.11 -25.60
N LEU A 340 0.36 -7.68 -26.69
CA LEU A 340 0.60 -9.08 -27.04
C LEU A 340 1.92 -9.21 -27.79
N LYS A 341 2.84 -10.03 -27.28
CA LYS A 341 4.12 -10.29 -27.95
C LYS A 341 3.90 -10.99 -29.31
N PRO A 342 4.80 -10.80 -30.29
CA PRO A 342 4.83 -11.63 -31.49
C PRO A 342 5.08 -13.09 -31.10
N GLN A 343 4.57 -14.02 -31.92
CA GLN A 343 4.72 -15.47 -31.66
C GLN A 343 6.16 -15.96 -31.83
N GLN A 344 6.96 -15.25 -32.62
CA GLN A 344 8.33 -15.57 -32.96
C GLN A 344 9.18 -14.30 -32.91
N TRP A 345 10.48 -14.47 -32.68
CA TRP A 345 11.46 -13.41 -32.62
C TRP A 345 12.51 -13.63 -33.71
N GLY A 346 13.07 -12.54 -34.27
CA GLY A 346 14.17 -12.63 -35.23
C GLY A 346 15.47 -13.08 -34.56
N LEU A 347 15.98 -12.27 -33.65
CA LEU A 347 17.21 -12.47 -32.88
C LEU A 347 16.97 -12.31 -31.38
N ARG A 348 17.97 -12.69 -30.58
CA ARG A 348 17.85 -12.76 -29.11
C ARG A 348 17.77 -11.39 -28.45
N GLY A 349 18.14 -10.31 -29.14
CA GLY A 349 17.95 -8.95 -28.65
C GLY A 349 16.53 -8.42 -28.87
N ASP A 350 15.79 -8.92 -29.87
CA ASP A 350 14.47 -8.39 -30.25
C ASP A 350 13.43 -8.41 -29.11
N PRO A 351 13.35 -9.46 -28.26
CA PRO A 351 12.48 -9.43 -27.09
C PRO A 351 12.78 -8.28 -26.12
N TYR A 352 14.06 -7.92 -25.95
CA TYR A 352 14.47 -6.84 -25.06
C TYR A 352 14.15 -5.47 -25.66
N LEU A 353 14.38 -5.29 -26.97
CA LEU A 353 13.97 -4.08 -27.66
C LEU A 353 12.44 -3.92 -27.69
N TRP A 354 11.68 -5.01 -27.81
CA TRP A 354 10.22 -4.98 -27.68
C TRP A 354 9.77 -4.43 -26.33
N GLU A 355 10.34 -4.93 -25.23
CA GLU A 355 10.02 -4.42 -23.89
C GLU A 355 10.48 -2.96 -23.72
N GLU A 356 11.63 -2.57 -24.26
CA GLU A 356 12.08 -1.17 -24.18
C GLU A 356 11.20 -0.23 -25.00
N MET A 357 10.81 -0.60 -26.22
CA MET A 357 9.84 0.14 -27.03
C MET A 357 8.47 0.22 -26.37
N PHE A 358 8.00 -0.89 -25.82
CA PHE A 358 6.74 -0.95 -25.08
C PHE A 358 6.71 0.05 -23.92
N ASN A 359 7.81 0.14 -23.16
CA ASN A 359 7.92 1.09 -22.06
C ASN A 359 8.07 2.54 -22.54
N HIS A 360 8.90 2.76 -23.55
CA HIS A 360 9.14 4.07 -24.17
C HIS A 360 7.86 4.70 -24.72
N LEU A 361 7.00 3.90 -25.34
CA LEU A 361 5.75 4.34 -25.99
C LEU A 361 4.52 4.31 -25.06
N ALA A 362 4.66 3.93 -23.80
CA ALA A 362 3.51 3.72 -22.91
C ALA A 362 2.75 4.99 -22.47
N THR A 363 3.22 6.18 -22.87
CA THR A 363 2.48 7.46 -22.73
C THR A 363 2.21 8.15 -24.06
N THR A 364 2.64 7.55 -25.17
CA THR A 364 2.44 8.11 -26.51
C THR A 364 1.04 7.75 -26.98
N LYS A 365 0.18 8.76 -27.17
CA LYS A 365 -1.19 8.56 -27.65
C LYS A 365 -1.20 7.92 -29.04
N LEU A 366 -2.24 7.13 -29.32
CA LEU A 366 -2.53 6.67 -30.67
C LEU A 366 -2.71 7.90 -31.58
N PRO A 367 -2.04 7.94 -32.74
CA PRO A 367 -2.26 8.98 -33.73
C PRO A 367 -3.63 8.78 -34.40
N ASP A 368 -4.07 9.78 -35.17
CA ASP A 368 -5.33 9.70 -35.94
C ASP A 368 -5.18 8.99 -37.29
N SER A 369 -3.96 8.54 -37.65
CA SER A 369 -3.68 7.89 -38.94
C SER A 369 -2.64 6.78 -38.84
N ILE A 370 -2.72 5.82 -39.78
CA ILE A 370 -1.75 4.73 -39.91
C ILE A 370 -0.34 5.28 -40.21
N SER A 371 -0.22 6.29 -41.08
CA SER A 371 1.07 6.90 -41.38
C SER A 371 1.73 7.49 -40.14
N GLY A 372 0.95 8.20 -39.31
CA GLY A 372 1.46 8.72 -38.04
C GLY A 372 1.88 7.61 -37.07
N LEU A 373 1.21 6.45 -37.08
CA LEU A 373 1.59 5.31 -36.24
C LEU A 373 2.95 4.76 -36.68
N ILE A 374 3.14 4.60 -38.00
CA ILE A 374 4.39 4.11 -38.57
C ILE A 374 5.54 5.06 -38.18
N GLU A 375 5.36 6.37 -38.37
CA GLU A 375 6.35 7.38 -38.00
C GLU A 375 6.75 7.29 -36.51
N ILE A 376 5.78 7.13 -35.61
CA ILE A 376 6.05 6.98 -34.16
C ILE A 376 6.89 5.72 -33.88
N ILE A 377 6.54 4.58 -34.48
CA ILE A 377 7.27 3.32 -34.27
C ILE A 377 8.69 3.42 -34.85
N GLU A 378 8.85 3.97 -36.05
CA GLU A 378 10.15 4.15 -36.68
C GLU A 378 11.04 5.11 -35.88
N GLN A 379 10.48 6.21 -35.40
CA GLN A 379 11.20 7.18 -34.58
C GLN A 379 11.67 6.57 -33.25
N ALA A 380 10.78 5.84 -32.56
CA ALA A 380 11.16 5.13 -31.34
C ALA A 380 12.23 4.06 -31.58
N PHE A 381 12.15 3.34 -32.72
CA PHE A 381 13.19 2.38 -33.10
C PHE A 381 14.54 3.08 -33.29
N ILE A 382 14.56 4.23 -33.97
CA ILE A 382 15.78 5.04 -34.16
C ILE A 382 16.33 5.50 -32.82
N GLU A 383 15.49 6.04 -31.94
CA GLU A 383 15.94 6.56 -30.64
C GLU A 383 16.58 5.48 -29.76
N LEU A 384 16.03 4.26 -29.78
CA LEU A 384 16.51 3.18 -28.91
C LEU A 384 17.67 2.37 -29.49
N THR A 385 17.83 2.36 -30.82
CA THR A 385 18.85 1.56 -31.52
C THR A 385 19.94 2.39 -32.20
N ALA A 386 19.74 3.71 -32.30
CA ALA A 386 20.53 4.65 -33.10
C ALA A 386 20.55 4.36 -34.63
N HIS A 387 19.66 3.50 -35.13
CA HIS A 387 19.60 3.10 -36.54
C HIS A 387 18.16 3.08 -37.06
N PRO A 388 17.92 3.29 -38.37
CA PRO A 388 16.58 3.17 -38.94
C PRO A 388 16.11 1.71 -39.00
N ILE A 389 14.79 1.50 -39.00
CA ILE A 389 14.19 0.15 -39.16
C ILE A 389 14.54 -0.50 -40.51
N THR A 390 14.93 0.31 -41.50
CA THR A 390 15.36 -0.10 -42.84
C THR A 390 16.85 -0.46 -42.90
N TYR A 391 17.57 -0.41 -41.78
CA TYR A 391 18.98 -0.74 -41.72
C TYR A 391 19.25 -2.16 -42.25
N GLY A 392 20.27 -2.28 -43.10
CA GLY A 392 20.48 -3.48 -43.93
C GLY A 392 21.00 -4.70 -43.19
N ASP A 393 21.69 -4.47 -42.07
CA ASP A 393 22.39 -5.48 -41.25
C ASP A 393 21.77 -5.59 -39.84
N ASN A 394 22.20 -6.61 -39.09
CA ASN A 394 21.80 -6.77 -37.69
C ASN A 394 22.49 -5.73 -36.81
N ILE A 395 21.78 -5.19 -35.82
CA ILE A 395 22.30 -4.17 -34.90
C ILE A 395 22.71 -4.85 -33.60
N TYR A 396 23.94 -4.67 -33.15
CA TYR A 396 24.37 -5.15 -31.84
C TYR A 396 24.17 -4.06 -30.78
N LEU A 397 23.50 -4.41 -29.68
CA LEU A 397 23.32 -3.54 -28.52
C LEU A 397 23.79 -4.29 -27.27
N GLU A 398 24.88 -3.80 -26.67
CA GLU A 398 25.51 -4.41 -25.50
C GLU A 398 24.53 -4.55 -24.33
N LYS A 399 23.65 -3.56 -24.11
CA LYS A 399 22.61 -3.59 -23.07
C LYS A 399 21.62 -4.76 -23.17
N TYR A 400 21.53 -5.41 -24.33
CA TYR A 400 20.68 -6.59 -24.54
C TYR A 400 21.48 -7.89 -24.57
N SER A 401 22.79 -7.83 -24.40
CA SER A 401 23.68 -8.99 -24.44
C SER A 401 23.76 -9.66 -23.06
N HIS A 402 23.23 -10.87 -22.98
CA HIS A 402 23.17 -11.67 -21.74
C HIS A 402 23.90 -13.02 -21.89
N GLY A 403 24.84 -13.12 -22.84
CA GLY A 403 25.63 -14.33 -23.12
C GLY A 403 25.04 -15.26 -24.20
N GLY A 404 25.92 -16.01 -24.88
CA GLY A 404 25.60 -16.92 -25.99
C GLY A 404 25.72 -16.30 -27.39
N MET A 405 25.74 -17.14 -28.44
CA MET A 405 25.77 -16.67 -29.84
C MET A 405 24.51 -15.84 -30.16
N SER A 406 24.72 -14.70 -30.84
CA SER A 406 23.69 -13.72 -31.23
C SER A 406 22.95 -13.03 -30.08
N SER A 407 23.49 -13.09 -28.85
CA SER A 407 22.94 -12.39 -27.70
C SER A 407 23.14 -10.87 -27.83
N GLY A 408 22.05 -10.11 -27.76
CA GLY A 408 22.06 -8.65 -27.92
C GLY A 408 21.99 -8.12 -29.35
N TYR A 409 21.85 -9.01 -30.35
CA TYR A 409 21.57 -8.57 -31.73
C TYR A 409 20.07 -8.37 -31.98
N ILE A 410 19.75 -7.30 -32.72
CA ILE A 410 18.44 -6.91 -33.22
C ILE A 410 18.41 -7.15 -34.73
N GLU A 411 17.31 -7.65 -35.26
CA GLU A 411 17.10 -7.83 -36.70
C GLU A 411 16.14 -6.76 -37.25
N PRO A 412 16.62 -5.66 -37.86
CA PRO A 412 15.73 -4.60 -38.36
C PRO A 412 14.68 -5.11 -39.37
N ARG A 413 15.03 -6.13 -40.16
CA ARG A 413 14.10 -6.78 -41.09
C ARG A 413 12.90 -7.42 -40.39
N PHE A 414 13.10 -8.06 -39.23
CA PHE A 414 12.02 -8.61 -38.42
C PHE A 414 11.10 -7.49 -37.95
N TRP A 415 11.66 -6.36 -37.52
CA TRP A 415 10.88 -5.20 -37.10
C TRP A 415 10.05 -4.62 -38.24
N GLY A 416 10.66 -4.38 -39.40
CA GLY A 416 9.97 -3.81 -40.56
C GLY A 416 8.94 -4.74 -41.21
N LYS A 417 9.20 -6.06 -41.25
CA LYS A 417 8.35 -7.03 -41.96
C LYS A 417 7.39 -7.82 -41.09
N THR A 418 7.59 -7.83 -39.77
CA THR A 418 6.77 -8.60 -38.84
C THR A 418 6.14 -7.71 -37.77
N VAL A 419 6.95 -6.94 -37.03
CA VAL A 419 6.43 -6.12 -35.93
C VAL A 419 5.57 -4.97 -36.44
N LEU A 420 6.06 -4.19 -37.40
CA LEU A 420 5.35 -3.02 -37.89
C LEU A 420 3.98 -3.39 -38.51
N PRO A 421 3.87 -4.39 -39.41
CA PRO A 421 2.57 -4.85 -39.90
C PRO A 421 1.64 -5.35 -38.80
N LEU A 422 2.17 -6.08 -37.80
CA LEU A 422 1.39 -6.58 -36.66
C LEU A 422 0.78 -5.43 -35.84
N VAL A 423 1.56 -4.38 -35.58
CA VAL A 423 1.09 -3.20 -34.83
C VAL A 423 0.05 -2.42 -35.64
N VAL A 424 0.24 -2.26 -36.95
CA VAL A 424 -0.74 -1.63 -37.86
C VAL A 424 -2.05 -2.42 -37.89
N GLU A 425 -1.99 -3.75 -38.02
CA GLU A 425 -3.19 -4.60 -38.00
C GLU A 425 -4.00 -4.42 -36.70
N ARG A 426 -3.30 -4.31 -35.56
CA ARG A 426 -3.94 -4.08 -34.26
C ARG A 426 -4.53 -2.68 -34.16
N TYR A 427 -3.87 -1.66 -34.73
CA TYR A 427 -4.40 -0.30 -34.81
C TYR A 427 -5.71 -0.27 -35.61
N GLU A 428 -5.76 -0.90 -36.78
CA GLU A 428 -6.98 -0.95 -37.59
C GLU A 428 -8.13 -1.62 -36.84
N LYS A 429 -7.84 -2.69 -36.09
CA LYS A 429 -8.84 -3.36 -35.23
C LYS A 429 -9.32 -2.48 -34.08
N PHE A 430 -8.46 -1.62 -33.55
CA PHE A 430 -8.81 -0.69 -32.47
C PHE A 430 -9.86 0.32 -32.92
N PHE A 431 -9.68 0.94 -34.09
CA PHE A 431 -10.60 1.96 -34.64
C PHE A 431 -11.84 1.40 -35.36
N ARG A 432 -11.93 0.07 -35.55
CA ARG A 432 -13.12 -0.59 -36.10
C ARG A 432 -14.14 -1.02 -35.04
N LYS A 433 -13.82 -0.86 -33.75
CA LYS A 433 -14.76 -0.98 -32.63
C LYS A 433 -15.47 0.35 -32.42
#